data_AF-A0A8K0U7X3-F1
#
_entry.id   AF-A0A8K0U7X3-F1
#
_cell.length_a   1.000
_cell.length_b   1.000
_cell.length_c   1.000
_cell.angle_alpha   90.00
_cell.angle_beta   90.00
_cell.angle_gamma   90.00
#
_symmetry.space_group_name_H-M   'P 1'
#
loop_
_entity.id
_entity.type
_entity.pdbx_description
1 polymer ?
#
loop_
_entity_poly.entity_id
_entity_poly.type
_entity_poly.pdbx_seq_one_letter_code
_entity_poly.pdbx_strand_id
1 'polypeptide(L)'
;MFAPTSRALLQASRRASASQTRLYATDSMGRTVVTLKNHKVSLRIILLLQELQAKAATAKSTQTRRPLSPSDWPWLGGKGDGQNPEQLFAMGYASCFLGALQMMAGKLGKKDAARNAVIHASVHLGEPEQMGGYGLAVDIKVEGVEDEELIKAGHEACPYSRALLHGVVVNVSKA
;
A
#
# COMPACT_ATOMS: atom_id res chain seq x y z
N MET A 1 -16.47 20.58 -69.25
CA MET A 1 -16.85 21.18 -67.95
C MET A 1 -17.65 20.10 -67.24
N PHE A 2 -17.12 19.32 -66.31
CA PHE A 2 -16.75 19.68 -64.93
C PHE A 2 -15.48 18.95 -64.44
N ALA A 3 -14.90 19.43 -63.33
CA ALA A 3 -13.50 19.37 -62.91
C ALA A 3 -13.00 18.02 -62.32
N PRO A 4 -11.66 17.76 -62.34
CA PRO A 4 -11.02 16.55 -61.84
C PRO A 4 -10.69 16.61 -60.33
N THR A 5 -11.61 17.06 -59.48
CA THR A 5 -11.33 17.32 -58.05
C THR A 5 -12.02 16.39 -57.06
N SER A 6 -12.76 15.38 -57.51
CA SER A 6 -13.49 14.46 -56.60
C SER A 6 -12.75 13.15 -56.29
N ARG A 7 -11.67 12.83 -57.02
CA ARG A 7 -10.93 11.57 -56.86
C ARG A 7 -9.68 11.67 -55.98
N ALA A 8 -9.25 12.89 -55.64
CA ALA A 8 -8.10 13.16 -54.78
C ALA A 8 -8.42 13.06 -53.27
N LEU A 9 -9.67 13.28 -52.86
CA LEU A 9 -10.08 13.21 -51.44
C LEU A 9 -10.25 11.78 -50.93
N LEU A 10 -10.48 10.80 -51.81
CA LEU A 10 -10.60 9.38 -51.44
C LEU A 10 -9.26 8.62 -51.45
N GLN A 11 -8.15 9.26 -51.85
CA GLN A 11 -6.80 8.66 -51.82
C GLN A 11 -5.84 9.35 -50.85
N ALA A 12 -6.22 10.49 -50.26
CA ALA A 12 -5.58 11.06 -49.07
C ALA A 12 -5.84 10.23 -47.79
N SER A 13 -6.74 9.24 -47.86
CA SER A 13 -6.90 8.18 -46.86
C SER A 13 -5.86 7.05 -47.00
N ARG A 14 -4.93 7.13 -47.97
CA ARG A 14 -3.61 6.52 -47.79
C ARG A 14 -2.93 7.21 -46.60
N ARG A 15 -2.47 6.40 -45.63
CA ARG A 15 -1.41 6.68 -44.63
C ARG A 15 -1.82 6.81 -43.15
N ALA A 16 -3.11 6.75 -42.78
CA ALA A 16 -3.50 6.76 -41.37
C ALA A 16 -3.62 5.38 -40.70
N SER A 17 -3.61 4.28 -41.47
CA SER A 17 -3.86 2.92 -40.95
C SER A 17 -2.61 2.04 -40.86
N ALA A 18 -1.42 2.63 -40.86
CA ALA A 18 -0.15 1.90 -40.78
C ALA A 18 0.87 2.68 -39.93
N SER A 19 0.50 2.99 -38.69
CA SER A 19 1.46 3.41 -37.66
C SER A 19 0.75 3.38 -36.32
N GLN A 20 1.39 2.81 -35.30
CA GLN A 20 1.04 2.97 -33.88
C GLN A 20 -0.22 2.24 -33.37
N THR A 21 -0.17 0.91 -33.31
CA THR A 21 -0.78 0.21 -32.15
C THR A 21 0.10 -0.95 -31.69
N ARG A 22 1.41 -0.77 -31.83
CA ARG A 22 2.43 -1.56 -31.14
C ARG A 22 3.19 -0.56 -30.28
N LEU A 23 3.43 -0.93 -29.02
CA LEU A 23 4.27 -0.23 -28.04
C LEU A 23 3.56 0.82 -27.16
N TYR A 24 2.50 0.39 -26.46
CA TYR A 24 2.43 0.63 -25.01
C TYR A 24 2.25 -0.70 -24.30
N ALA A 25 3.06 -1.70 -24.68
CA ALA A 25 3.62 -2.54 -23.65
C ALA A 25 4.64 -1.64 -22.96
N THR A 26 4.18 -0.83 -22.00
CA THR A 26 5.08 -0.41 -20.95
C THR A 26 5.60 -1.70 -20.37
N ASP A 27 6.86 -1.97 -20.67
CA ASP A 27 7.73 -2.85 -19.94
C ASP A 27 7.68 -2.39 -18.47
N SER A 28 6.59 -2.75 -17.78
CA SER A 28 6.57 -2.75 -16.34
C SER A 28 7.48 -3.92 -15.99
N MET A 29 8.76 -3.60 -15.77
CA MET A 29 9.68 -4.48 -15.06
C MET A 29 8.88 -5.13 -13.93
N GLY A 30 8.53 -6.40 -14.13
CA GLY A 30 7.38 -7.01 -13.50
C GLY A 30 7.59 -7.06 -12.00
N ARG A 31 6.97 -6.13 -11.27
CA ARG A 31 6.82 -6.31 -9.83
C ARG A 31 6.09 -7.64 -9.64
N THR A 32 6.75 -8.60 -9.00
CA THR A 32 6.20 -9.93 -8.75
C THR A 32 4.99 -9.83 -7.82
N VAL A 33 3.80 -9.54 -8.33
CA VAL A 33 2.63 -9.34 -7.46
C VAL A 33 2.33 -10.61 -6.66
N VAL A 34 2.19 -10.48 -5.35
CA VAL A 34 1.85 -11.62 -4.47
C VAL A 34 0.36 -11.93 -4.57
N THR A 35 0.02 -13.04 -5.24
CA THR A 35 -1.35 -13.57 -5.29
C THR A 35 -1.59 -14.59 -4.18
N LEU A 36 -2.75 -14.54 -3.54
CA LEU A 36 -3.14 -15.50 -2.51
C LEU A 36 -3.77 -16.74 -3.16
N LYS A 37 -3.28 -17.93 -2.80
CA LYS A 37 -3.94 -19.20 -3.19
C LYS A 37 -5.20 -19.45 -2.38
N ASN A 38 -5.15 -19.14 -1.07
CA ASN A 38 -6.23 -19.31 -0.10
C ASN A 38 -6.21 -18.14 0.90
N HIS A 39 -7.34 -17.84 1.53
CA HIS A 39 -7.45 -16.83 2.58
C HIS A 39 -7.45 -17.51 3.96
N LYS A 40 -6.46 -17.21 4.81
CA LYS A 40 -6.43 -17.72 6.19
C LYS A 40 -7.36 -16.93 7.12
N VAL A 41 -7.37 -15.60 6.97
CA VAL A 41 -8.19 -14.66 7.75
C VAL A 41 -8.65 -13.56 6.79
N SER A 42 -9.89 -13.08 6.96
CA SER A 42 -10.44 -11.96 6.19
C SER A 42 -11.08 -10.96 7.14
N LEU A 43 -10.79 -9.67 6.91
CA LEU A 43 -11.35 -8.55 7.67
C LEU A 43 -12.00 -7.57 6.68
N ARG A 44 -13.12 -6.96 7.07
CA ARG A 44 -13.79 -5.91 6.29
C ARG A 44 -14.09 -4.73 7.19
N ILE A 45 -13.82 -3.53 6.67
CA ILE A 45 -14.09 -2.26 7.36
C ILE A 45 -14.83 -1.36 6.37
N ILE A 46 -15.84 -0.64 6.85
CA ILE A 46 -16.60 0.35 6.08
C ILE A 46 -16.40 1.69 6.77
N LEU A 47 -15.98 2.71 6.01
CA LEU A 47 -15.87 4.09 6.46
C LEU A 47 -16.97 4.92 5.80
N LEU A 48 -17.72 5.66 6.62
CA LEU A 48 -18.75 6.59 6.18
C LEU A 48 -18.37 7.98 6.68
N LEU A 49 -18.22 8.92 5.75
CA LEU A 49 -18.19 10.34 6.07
C LEU A 49 -19.63 10.74 6.41
N GLN A 50 -20.00 10.69 7.69
CA GLN A 50 -21.12 11.50 8.15
C GLN A 50 -20.57 12.90 8.46
N GLU A 51 -20.97 13.89 7.66
CA GLU A 51 -20.91 15.28 8.10
C GLU A 51 -21.65 15.39 9.42
N LEU A 52 -20.92 15.67 10.49
CA LEU A 52 -21.55 15.90 11.78
C LEU A 52 -21.92 17.37 11.91
N GLN A 53 -23.21 17.64 11.77
CA GLN A 53 -23.86 18.35 12.86
C GLN A 53 -23.62 17.53 14.14
N ALA A 54 -22.55 17.88 14.86
CA ALA A 54 -22.21 17.50 16.23
C ALA A 54 -22.75 16.14 16.74
N LYS A 55 -22.02 15.03 16.48
CA LYS A 55 -21.93 13.83 17.34
C LYS A 55 -21.03 12.74 16.72
N ALA A 56 -19.75 12.72 17.12
CA ALA A 56 -18.70 11.74 16.79
C ALA A 56 -19.10 10.55 15.86
N ALA A 57 -18.71 10.63 14.58
CA ALA A 57 -19.03 9.65 13.56
C ALA A 57 -18.24 8.39 13.92
N THR A 58 -18.97 7.37 14.34
CA THR A 58 -18.38 6.21 14.99
C THR A 58 -17.96 5.19 13.93
N ALA A 59 -16.68 5.11 13.58
CA ALA A 59 -16.12 3.90 13.00
C ALA A 59 -16.31 2.76 14.02
N LYS A 60 -17.29 1.87 13.78
CA LYS A 60 -17.54 0.69 14.65
C LYS A 60 -16.46 -0.37 14.43
N SER A 61 -15.27 -0.07 14.94
CA SER A 61 -14.24 -1.05 15.28
C SER A 61 -14.50 -1.46 16.72
N THR A 62 -14.71 -2.76 16.97
CA THR A 62 -15.05 -3.33 18.29
C THR A 62 -13.96 -3.11 19.36
N GLN A 63 -12.86 -2.41 19.09
CA GLN A 63 -11.75 -2.28 20.05
C GLN A 63 -10.92 -1.00 20.00
N THR A 64 -11.44 0.13 19.50
CA THR A 64 -10.74 1.42 19.57
C THR A 64 -11.63 2.52 20.14
N ARG A 65 -11.28 3.04 21.33
CA ARG A 65 -12.06 4.02 22.12
C ARG A 65 -12.26 5.41 21.48
N ARG A 66 -11.69 5.67 20.30
CA ARG A 66 -11.98 6.88 19.51
C ARG A 66 -12.21 6.47 18.06
N PRO A 67 -13.30 6.92 17.42
CA PRO A 67 -13.52 6.60 16.03
C PRO A 67 -12.55 7.33 15.10
N LEU A 68 -12.22 6.69 13.98
CA LEU A 68 -11.42 7.27 12.90
C LEU A 68 -12.26 8.32 12.18
N SER A 69 -11.83 9.59 12.22
CA SER A 69 -12.44 10.67 11.44
C SER A 69 -11.48 11.18 10.37
N PRO A 70 -11.84 11.11 9.08
CA PRO A 70 -11.01 11.66 8.00
C PRO A 70 -10.75 13.17 8.11
N SER A 71 -11.62 13.91 8.79
CA SER A 71 -11.46 15.35 9.05
C SER A 71 -10.25 15.71 9.90
N ASP A 72 -9.70 14.72 10.62
CA ASP A 72 -8.65 14.95 11.60
C ASP A 72 -7.26 14.74 10.99
N TRP A 73 -7.17 14.28 9.73
CA TRP A 73 -5.91 13.95 9.08
C TRP A 73 -5.11 15.21 8.72
N PRO A 74 -3.84 15.30 9.14
CA PRO A 74 -3.02 16.49 8.92
C PRO A 74 -2.90 16.91 7.44
N TRP A 75 -2.79 15.96 6.51
CA TRP A 75 -2.68 16.27 5.07
C TRP A 75 -4.01 16.67 4.43
N LEU A 76 -5.13 16.48 5.11
CA LEU A 76 -6.45 17.00 4.70
C LEU A 76 -6.80 18.32 5.40
N GLY A 77 -5.85 18.95 6.09
CA GLY A 77 -6.08 20.20 6.83
C GLY A 77 -6.73 20.00 8.20
N GLY A 78 -6.75 18.78 8.72
CA GLY A 78 -7.24 18.43 10.05
C GLY A 78 -6.27 18.81 11.18
N LYS A 79 -6.79 18.94 12.40
CA LYS A 79 -5.99 19.30 13.59
C LYS A 79 -5.03 18.20 14.07
N GLY A 80 -5.09 16.99 13.51
CA GLY A 80 -4.26 15.86 13.94
C GLY A 80 -4.73 15.18 15.23
N ASP A 81 -5.90 15.56 15.77
CA ASP A 81 -6.41 15.08 17.06
C ASP A 81 -7.01 13.65 17.00
N GLY A 82 -6.82 12.92 15.89
CA GLY A 82 -7.35 11.58 15.63
C GLY A 82 -6.26 10.52 15.39
N GLN A 83 -6.68 9.26 15.25
CA GLN A 83 -5.80 8.20 14.76
C GLN A 83 -5.65 8.35 13.24
N ASN A 84 -4.43 8.61 12.80
CA ASN A 84 -4.14 8.85 11.38
C ASN A 84 -3.81 7.53 10.67
N PRO A 85 -4.17 7.36 9.39
CA PRO A 85 -3.79 6.21 8.56
C PRO A 85 -2.33 5.77 8.67
N GLU A 86 -1.37 6.68 8.77
CA GLU A 86 0.06 6.39 8.91
C GLU A 86 0.36 5.80 10.29
N GLN A 87 -0.33 6.26 11.34
CA GLN A 87 -0.20 5.70 12.69
C GLN A 87 -0.76 4.27 12.71
N LEU A 88 -1.93 4.05 12.09
CA LEU A 88 -2.51 2.71 11.97
C LEU A 88 -1.60 1.78 11.15
N PHE A 89 -1.00 2.31 10.08
CA PHE A 89 -0.06 1.57 9.26
C PHE A 89 1.22 1.24 10.05
N ALA A 90 1.79 2.19 10.79
CA ALA A 90 2.96 1.98 11.65
C ALA A 90 2.69 0.90 12.71
N MET A 91 1.54 0.99 13.41
CA MET A 91 1.12 -0.01 14.40
C MET A 91 0.92 -1.40 13.78
N GLY A 92 0.24 -1.45 12.63
CA GLY A 92 0.02 -2.69 11.88
C GLY A 92 1.34 -3.31 11.40
N TYR A 93 2.27 -2.49 10.95
CA TYR A 93 3.55 -2.97 10.45
C TYR A 93 4.46 -3.45 11.58
N ALA A 94 4.61 -2.68 12.66
CA ALA A 94 5.41 -3.08 13.83
C ALA A 94 4.93 -4.41 14.43
N SER A 95 3.61 -4.57 14.61
CA SER A 95 3.02 -5.80 15.13
C SER A 95 3.21 -6.99 14.18
N CYS A 96 3.06 -6.79 12.87
CA CYS A 96 3.28 -7.83 11.87
C CYS A 96 4.75 -8.26 11.82
N PHE A 97 5.68 -7.32 11.94
CA PHE A 97 7.12 -7.59 11.92
C PHE A 97 7.58 -8.35 13.18
N LEU A 98 7.10 -7.94 14.37
CA LEU A 98 7.37 -8.67 15.62
C LEU A 98 6.87 -10.12 15.55
N GLY A 99 5.67 -10.34 15.03
CA GLY A 99 5.13 -11.70 14.85
C GLY A 99 5.94 -12.54 13.87
N ALA A 100 6.45 -11.93 12.80
CA ALA A 100 7.33 -12.60 11.84
C ALA A 100 8.67 -13.00 12.46
N LEU A 101 9.29 -12.10 13.24
CA LEU A 101 10.52 -12.39 13.99
C LEU A 101 10.34 -13.55 14.95
N GLN A 102 9.29 -13.54 15.77
CA GLN A 102 9.00 -14.62 16.73
C GLN A 102 8.77 -15.96 16.02
N MET A 103 8.07 -15.94 14.89
CA MET A 103 7.87 -17.14 14.06
C MET A 103 9.21 -17.69 13.55
N MET A 104 10.09 -16.84 13.03
CA MET A 104 11.39 -17.28 12.50
C MET A 104 12.34 -17.71 13.61
N ALA A 105 12.33 -17.04 14.76
CA ALA A 105 13.07 -17.45 15.95
C ALA A 105 12.66 -18.85 16.40
N GLY A 106 11.35 -19.15 16.37
CA GLY A 106 10.82 -20.47 16.63
C GLY A 106 11.30 -21.54 15.65
N LYS A 107 11.37 -21.22 14.36
CA LYS A 107 11.84 -22.16 13.31
C LYS A 107 13.34 -22.42 13.38
N LEU A 108 14.14 -21.43 13.77
CA LEU A 108 15.59 -21.53 13.89
C LEU A 108 16.04 -22.08 15.26
N GLY A 109 15.10 -22.38 16.17
CA GLY A 109 15.42 -22.84 17.52
C GLY A 109 15.98 -21.74 18.45
N LYS A 110 15.89 -20.47 18.05
CA LYS A 110 16.43 -19.29 18.76
C LYS A 110 15.33 -18.49 19.47
N LYS A 111 14.35 -19.17 20.09
CA LYS A 111 13.17 -18.51 20.69
C LYS A 111 13.53 -17.42 21.70
N ASP A 112 14.57 -17.64 22.49
CA ASP A 112 15.02 -16.68 23.50
C ASP A 112 15.59 -15.39 22.89
N ALA A 113 16.14 -15.47 21.66
CA ALA A 113 16.74 -14.32 20.99
C ALA A 113 15.71 -13.25 20.58
N ALA A 114 14.43 -13.61 20.41
CA ALA A 114 13.36 -12.68 20.05
C ALA A 114 12.44 -12.32 21.23
N ARG A 115 12.75 -12.78 22.45
CA ARG A 115 11.85 -12.65 23.60
C ARG A 115 11.65 -11.21 24.06
N ASN A 116 12.71 -10.42 23.99
CA ASN A 116 12.72 -9.00 24.39
C ASN A 116 12.76 -8.07 23.17
N ALA A 117 12.38 -8.56 22.00
CA ALA A 117 12.43 -7.77 20.77
C ALA A 117 11.43 -6.60 20.84
N VAL A 118 11.94 -5.38 20.62
CA VAL A 118 11.13 -4.17 20.50
C VAL A 118 11.27 -3.63 19.09
N ILE A 119 10.13 -3.36 18.44
CA ILE A 119 10.08 -2.91 17.04
C ILE A 119 9.62 -1.47 17.01
N HIS A 120 10.48 -0.59 16.49
CA HIS A 120 10.17 0.80 16.22
C HIS A 120 9.89 0.96 14.74
N ALA A 121 8.67 1.35 14.38
CA ALA A 121 8.27 1.63 13.01
C ALA A 121 8.00 3.14 12.86
N SER A 122 8.83 3.81 12.05
CA SER A 122 8.62 5.20 11.64
C SER A 122 8.05 5.22 10.23
N VAL A 123 6.94 5.92 10.05
CA VAL A 123 6.24 6.01 8.76
C VAL A 123 6.21 7.47 8.35
N HIS A 124 6.65 7.72 7.12
CA HIS A 124 6.79 9.04 6.55
C HIS A 124 5.89 9.15 5.32
N LEU A 125 5.05 10.17 5.31
CA LEU A 125 4.21 10.55 4.17
C LEU A 125 4.77 11.85 3.58
N GLY A 126 5.02 11.87 2.27
CA GLY A 126 5.58 13.03 1.59
C GLY A 126 5.45 12.94 0.07
N GLU A 127 5.93 13.94 -0.64
CA GLU A 127 5.98 13.91 -2.11
C GLU A 127 7.17 13.08 -2.58
N PRO A 128 6.98 12.06 -3.45
CA PRO A 128 8.07 11.27 -3.96
C PRO A 128 8.78 12.02 -5.09
N GLU A 129 10.10 11.87 -5.19
CA GLU A 129 10.90 12.55 -6.23
C GLU A 129 10.55 12.09 -7.66
N GLN A 130 10.05 10.86 -7.80
CA GLN A 130 9.92 10.19 -9.09
C GLN A 130 8.54 10.37 -9.74
N MET A 131 7.52 10.80 -8.98
CA MET A 131 6.15 10.94 -9.48
C MET A 131 5.34 11.98 -8.69
N GLY A 132 4.34 12.58 -9.33
CA GLY A 132 3.39 13.44 -8.62
C GLY A 132 2.51 12.63 -7.65
N GLY A 133 2.11 13.27 -6.55
CA GLY A 133 1.23 12.70 -5.52
C GLY A 133 1.94 12.47 -4.20
N TYR A 134 1.42 11.55 -3.39
CA TYR A 134 1.99 11.18 -2.09
C TYR A 134 2.66 9.81 -2.17
N GLY A 135 3.86 9.72 -1.60
CA GLY A 135 4.63 8.51 -1.37
C GLY A 135 4.71 8.19 0.11
N LEU A 136 5.00 6.92 0.40
CA LEU A 136 5.19 6.42 1.75
C LEU A 136 6.61 5.86 1.89
N ALA A 137 7.33 6.28 2.91
CA ALA A 137 8.58 5.68 3.34
C ALA A 137 8.43 5.10 4.75
N VAL A 138 9.12 3.99 5.02
CA VAL A 138 9.02 3.29 6.30
C VAL A 138 10.40 2.87 6.77
N ASP A 139 10.73 3.23 8.00
CA ASP A 139 11.94 2.82 8.67
C ASP A 139 11.59 1.91 9.83
N ILE A 140 12.20 0.71 9.86
CA ILE A 140 12.04 -0.25 10.95
C ILE A 140 13.37 -0.38 11.67
N LYS A 141 13.35 -0.17 12.99
CA LYS A 141 14.47 -0.47 13.89
C LYS A 141 14.06 -1.57 14.86
N VAL A 142 14.96 -2.52 15.06
CA VAL A 142 14.78 -3.64 15.97
C VAL A 142 15.75 -3.46 17.13
N GLU A 143 15.23 -3.47 18.35
CA GLU A 143 16.02 -3.45 19.58
C GLU A 143 15.89 -4.79 20.31
N GLY A 144 16.94 -5.22 20.99
CA GLY A 144 16.95 -6.46 21.78
C GLY A 144 17.14 -7.75 20.99
N VAL A 145 17.51 -7.65 19.70
CA VAL A 145 17.88 -8.78 18.84
C VAL A 145 19.21 -8.48 18.18
N GLU A 146 20.26 -9.20 18.57
CA GLU A 146 21.62 -9.04 17.99
C GLU A 146 21.84 -9.83 16.70
N ASP A 147 20.96 -10.81 16.43
CA ASP A 147 21.08 -11.71 15.29
C ASP A 147 20.51 -11.07 14.02
N GLU A 148 21.40 -10.52 13.18
CA GLU A 148 21.03 -9.90 11.90
C GLU A 148 20.39 -10.89 10.92
N GLU A 149 20.79 -12.17 10.94
CA GLU A 149 20.22 -13.20 10.07
C GLU A 149 18.76 -13.46 10.44
N LEU A 150 18.46 -13.48 11.74
CA LEU A 150 17.10 -13.58 12.23
C LEU A 150 16.26 -12.36 11.83
N ILE A 151 16.82 -11.16 11.90
CA ILE A 151 16.14 -9.93 11.47
C ILE A 151 15.81 -9.98 9.98
N LYS A 152 16.79 -10.36 9.16
CA LYS A 152 16.61 -10.51 7.71
C LYS A 152 15.56 -11.58 7.38
N ALA A 153 15.63 -12.73 8.04
CA ALA A 153 14.64 -13.79 7.90
C ALA A 153 13.23 -13.33 8.31
N GLY A 154 13.13 -12.51 9.37
CA GLY A 154 11.89 -11.86 9.80
C GLY A 154 11.33 -10.93 8.72
N HIS A 155 12.18 -10.11 8.11
CA HIS A 155 11.79 -9.20 7.02
C HIS A 155 11.28 -9.96 5.79
N GLU A 156 11.96 -11.04 5.39
CA GLU A 156 11.53 -11.88 4.26
C GLU A 156 10.21 -12.64 4.53
N ALA A 157 9.95 -12.96 5.80
CA ALA A 157 8.74 -13.65 6.24
C ALA A 157 7.55 -12.71 6.47
N CYS A 158 7.78 -11.44 6.79
CA CYS A 158 6.74 -10.48 7.15
C CYS A 158 5.81 -10.17 5.95
N PRO A 159 4.49 -10.40 6.06
CA PRO A 159 3.54 -10.08 5.01
C PRO A 159 3.57 -8.62 4.53
N TYR A 160 3.75 -7.66 5.44
CA TYR A 160 3.81 -6.23 5.10
C TYR A 160 5.07 -5.90 4.29
N SER A 161 6.23 -6.42 4.71
CA SER A 161 7.49 -6.24 3.97
C SER A 161 7.41 -6.83 2.57
N ARG A 162 6.84 -8.04 2.45
CA ARG A 162 6.59 -8.68 1.15
C ARG A 162 5.64 -7.87 0.28
N ALA A 163 4.58 -7.29 0.85
CA ALA A 163 3.63 -6.48 0.10
C ALA A 163 4.28 -5.21 -0.47
N LEU A 164 5.18 -4.57 0.26
CA LEU A 164 5.91 -3.38 -0.22
C LEU A 164 6.99 -3.71 -1.26
N LEU A 165 7.65 -4.86 -1.14
CA LEU A 165 8.72 -5.27 -2.07
C LEU A 165 8.17 -5.82 -3.39
N HIS A 166 7.15 -6.68 -3.30
CA HIS A 166 6.65 -7.46 -4.42
C HIS A 166 5.32 -6.93 -4.97
N GLY A 167 4.61 -6.11 -4.20
CA GLY A 167 3.29 -5.60 -4.54
C GLY A 167 2.17 -6.55 -4.11
N VAL A 168 0.96 -6.00 -4.06
CA VAL A 168 -0.27 -6.69 -3.65
C VAL A 168 -1.37 -6.45 -4.69
N VAL A 169 -2.25 -7.43 -4.88
CA VAL A 169 -3.44 -7.26 -5.71
C VAL A 169 -4.44 -6.37 -5.00
N VAL A 170 -4.72 -5.20 -5.57
CA VAL A 170 -5.76 -4.28 -5.09
C VAL A 170 -6.84 -4.18 -6.15
N ASN A 171 -8.04 -4.65 -5.80
CA ASN A 171 -9.20 -4.57 -6.68
C ASN A 171 -10.09 -3.40 -6.23
N VAL A 172 -10.30 -2.43 -7.12
CA VAL A 172 -11.20 -1.30 -6.89
C VAL A 172 -12.38 -1.45 -7.83
N SER A 173 -13.58 -1.57 -7.26
CA SER A 173 -14.83 -1.70 -8.03
C SER A 173 -15.88 -0.76 -7.47
N LYS A 174 -16.73 -0.22 -8.36
CA LYS A 174 -17.95 0.47 -7.96
C LYS A 174 -18.91 -0.54 -7.32
N ALA A 175 -19.47 -0.18 -6.17
CA ALA A 175 -20.55 -0.93 -5.52
C ALA A 175 -21.90 -0.67 -6.20
#